data_AF-A0A7S4GFI6-F1
#
_entry.id   AF-A0A7S4GFI6-F1
#
_cell.length_a   1.000
_cell.length_b   1.000
_cell.length_c   1.000
_cell.angle_alpha   90.00
_cell.angle_beta   90.00
_cell.angle_gamma   90.00
#
_symmetry.space_group_name_H-M   'P 1'
#
loop_
_entity.id
_entity.type
_entity.pdbx_description
1 polymer ?
#
loop_
_entity_poly.entity_id
_entity_poly.type
_entity_poly.pdbx_seq_one_letter_code
_entity_poly.pdbx_strand_id
1 'polypeptide(L)'
;FFSGHMSDEIVKVLGNTLIRHTDDSTEVCNSHTVLANKVVGLYFSASWCPPCKQFTPKLKTFYETIKKRGVEFEIIFVSSDQNETKFTEYYKTMPWLALPFDDIRKQKLNGLFGVAGIPTLILLDVDGTVITSSGRAFVTSDPGGADFPWRGKAVASQLNLWFVVFVAACISSSFFLSIYWIYVTFKK
;
A
#
# COMPACT_ATOMS: atom_id res chain seq x y z
N PHE A 1 10.48 -7.63 -26.29
CA PHE A 1 9.81 -6.41 -26.77
C PHE A 1 8.66 -5.92 -25.88
N PHE A 2 8.08 -6.72 -24.96
CA PHE A 2 6.95 -6.29 -24.11
C PHE A 2 7.31 -5.49 -22.84
N SER A 3 8.58 -5.48 -22.42
CA SER A 3 8.99 -4.85 -21.15
C SER A 3 8.92 -3.31 -21.15
N GLY A 4 8.95 -2.68 -22.33
CA GLY A 4 8.87 -1.21 -22.44
C GLY A 4 7.50 -0.65 -22.09
N HIS A 5 6.42 -1.34 -22.49
CA HIS A 5 5.06 -0.79 -22.37
C HIS A 5 4.52 -0.81 -20.93
N MET A 6 5.00 -1.74 -20.09
CA MET A 6 4.50 -1.90 -18.71
C MET A 6 5.12 -0.88 -17.75
N SER A 7 6.40 -0.53 -17.92
CA SER A 7 7.03 0.51 -17.11
C SER A 7 6.48 1.90 -17.41
N ASP A 8 5.94 2.12 -18.61
CA ASP A 8 5.40 3.42 -19.03
C ASP A 8 4.20 3.89 -18.19
N GLU A 9 3.30 2.98 -17.78
CA GLU A 9 2.12 3.36 -16.99
C GLU A 9 2.49 3.74 -15.55
N ILE A 10 3.40 2.99 -14.92
CA ILE A 10 3.91 3.34 -13.59
C ILE A 10 4.68 4.66 -13.63
N VAL A 11 5.46 4.90 -14.68
CA VAL A 11 6.21 6.15 -14.86
C VAL A 11 5.30 7.32 -15.18
N LYS A 12 4.17 7.12 -15.87
CA LYS A 12 3.16 8.17 -16.08
C LYS A 12 2.56 8.67 -14.76
N VAL A 13 2.42 7.78 -13.78
CA VAL A 13 1.93 8.12 -12.44
C VAL A 13 3.04 8.73 -11.59
N LEU A 14 4.22 8.09 -11.58
CA LEU A 14 5.31 8.42 -10.69
C LEU A 14 6.28 9.46 -11.23
N GLY A 15 6.23 9.81 -12.51
CA GLY A 15 7.17 10.68 -13.21
C GLY A 15 8.52 10.03 -13.51
N ASN A 16 9.34 10.71 -14.32
CA ASN A 16 10.57 10.16 -14.90
C ASN A 16 11.77 10.08 -13.93
N THR A 17 11.68 10.80 -12.80
CA THR A 17 12.79 10.92 -11.86
C THR A 17 12.40 10.50 -10.45
N LEU A 18 13.26 9.71 -9.84
CA LEU A 18 13.24 9.38 -8.41
C LEU A 18 14.59 9.76 -7.80
N ILE A 19 14.67 9.74 -6.47
CA ILE A 19 15.94 9.91 -5.77
C ILE A 19 16.32 8.66 -4.99
N ARG A 20 17.62 8.45 -4.87
CA ARG A 20 18.25 7.46 -3.99
C ARG A 20 19.26 8.18 -3.13
N HIS A 21 19.26 7.93 -1.83
CA HIS A 21 20.39 8.37 -1.02
C HIS A 21 21.55 7.37 -1.12
N THR A 22 22.76 7.91 -1.20
CA THR A 22 24.03 7.20 -1.07
C THR A 22 24.74 7.72 0.19
N ASP A 23 25.84 7.08 0.58
CA ASP A 23 26.59 7.50 1.79
C ASP A 23 27.06 8.97 1.71
N ASP A 24 27.36 9.44 0.49
CA ASP A 24 27.95 10.76 0.26
C ASP A 24 26.97 11.80 -0.32
N SER A 25 25.89 11.38 -0.98
CA SER A 25 25.00 12.30 -1.71
C SER A 25 23.62 11.71 -2.07
N THR A 26 22.73 12.54 -2.62
CA THR A 26 21.47 12.10 -3.22
C THR A 26 21.65 11.97 -4.74
N GLU A 27 21.45 10.77 -5.26
CA GLU A 27 21.48 10.45 -6.70
C GLU A 27 20.07 10.59 -7.29
N VAL A 28 19.96 11.21 -8.48
CA VAL A 28 18.73 11.23 -9.26
C VAL A 28 18.71 10.01 -10.18
N CYS A 29 17.68 9.18 -10.05
CA CYS A 29 17.51 7.96 -10.82
C CYS A 29 16.43 8.13 -11.90
N ASN A 30 16.65 7.52 -13.08
CA ASN A 30 15.61 7.39 -14.09
C ASN A 30 14.60 6.31 -13.68
N SER A 31 13.33 6.69 -13.55
CA SER A 31 12.25 5.82 -13.10
C SER A 31 12.04 4.58 -13.98
N HIS A 32 12.15 4.71 -15.31
CA HIS A 32 11.97 3.56 -16.21
C HIS A 32 12.98 2.46 -15.91
N THR A 33 14.25 2.83 -15.70
CA THR A 33 15.32 1.88 -15.46
C THR A 33 15.22 1.25 -14.08
N VAL A 34 14.99 2.06 -13.04
CA VAL A 34 15.03 1.56 -11.66
C VAL A 34 13.78 0.78 -11.25
N LEU A 35 12.65 0.97 -11.96
CA LEU A 35 11.38 0.29 -11.70
C LEU A 35 11.05 -0.82 -12.73
N ALA A 36 11.86 -1.01 -13.76
CA ALA A 36 11.59 -2.00 -14.80
C ALA A 36 11.37 -3.40 -14.21
N ASN A 37 10.25 -4.04 -14.57
CA ASN A 37 9.88 -5.40 -14.17
C ASN A 37 9.79 -5.64 -12.65
N LYS A 38 9.53 -4.59 -11.86
CA LYS A 38 9.42 -4.69 -10.40
C LYS A 38 8.00 -4.48 -9.92
N VAL A 39 7.64 -5.19 -8.85
CA VAL A 39 6.54 -4.79 -7.96
C VAL A 39 6.97 -3.51 -7.25
N VAL A 40 6.08 -2.53 -7.16
CA VAL A 40 6.38 -1.22 -6.57
C VAL A 40 5.54 -0.98 -5.33
N GLY A 41 6.19 -0.70 -4.19
CA GLY A 41 5.53 -0.29 -2.96
C GLY A 41 5.55 1.24 -2.80
N LEU A 42 4.40 1.90 -2.87
CA LEU A 42 4.28 3.31 -2.49
C LEU A 42 4.12 3.42 -0.97
N TYR A 43 5.15 3.94 -0.30
CA TYR A 43 5.18 4.05 1.14
C TYR A 43 4.95 5.48 1.59
N PHE A 44 3.73 5.76 2.06
CA PHE A 44 3.32 7.06 2.58
C PHE A 44 3.62 7.12 4.08
N SER A 45 4.49 8.04 4.48
CA SER A 45 5.02 8.10 5.85
C SER A 45 5.63 9.47 6.18
N ALA A 46 5.99 9.70 7.44
CA ALA A 46 6.67 10.92 7.89
C ALA A 46 7.45 10.71 9.19
N SER A 47 8.49 11.53 9.40
CA SER A 47 9.37 11.46 10.58
C SER A 47 8.65 11.80 11.89
N TRP A 48 7.66 12.69 11.83
CA TRP A 48 6.89 13.15 12.98
C TRP A 48 5.82 12.16 13.45
N CYS A 49 5.50 11.15 12.64
CA CYS A 49 4.45 10.18 12.89
C CYS A 49 4.95 8.99 13.76
N PRO A 50 4.48 8.82 15.02
CA PRO A 50 4.91 7.71 15.87
C PRO A 50 4.66 6.30 15.29
N PRO A 51 3.46 5.96 14.76
CA PRO A 51 3.25 4.63 14.19
C PRO A 51 4.10 4.38 12.94
N CYS A 52 4.47 5.44 12.22
CA CYS A 52 5.38 5.37 11.07
C CYS A 52 6.79 4.94 11.51
N LYS A 53 7.32 5.57 12.56
CA LYS A 53 8.62 5.20 13.15
C LYS A 53 8.66 3.76 13.67
N GLN A 54 7.54 3.23 14.14
CA GLN A 54 7.43 1.82 14.54
C GLN A 54 7.34 0.85 13.36
N PHE A 55 6.73 1.28 12.25
CA PHE A 55 6.52 0.43 11.08
C PHE A 55 7.73 0.38 10.14
N THR A 56 8.45 1.49 9.93
CA THR A 56 9.60 1.54 9.01
C THR A 56 10.65 0.46 9.27
N PRO A 57 11.07 0.15 10.51
CA PRO A 57 12.02 -0.95 10.76
C PRO A 57 11.47 -2.32 10.31
N LYS A 58 10.18 -2.58 10.54
CA LYS A 58 9.53 -3.83 10.09
C LYS A 58 9.50 -3.92 8.57
N LEU A 59 9.15 -2.80 7.91
CA LEU A 59 9.15 -2.72 6.45
C LEU A 59 10.56 -2.89 5.87
N LYS A 60 11.59 -2.36 6.52
CA LYS A 60 12.99 -2.56 6.14
C LYS A 60 13.39 -4.04 6.18
N THR A 61 13.12 -4.73 7.29
CA THR A 61 13.38 -6.17 7.42
C THR A 61 12.63 -6.97 6.36
N PHE A 62 11.35 -6.64 6.12
CA PHE A 62 10.54 -7.27 5.08
C PHE A 62 11.13 -7.07 3.67
N TYR A 63 11.46 -5.82 3.32
CA TYR A 63 12.07 -5.45 2.03
C TYR A 63 13.35 -6.24 1.77
N GLU A 64 14.25 -6.29 2.75
CA GLU A 64 15.49 -7.06 2.66
C GLU A 64 15.24 -8.56 2.50
N THR A 65 14.21 -9.10 3.17
CA THR A 65 13.82 -10.52 3.09
C THR A 65 13.31 -10.86 1.69
N ILE A 66 12.43 -10.04 1.13
CA ILE A 66 11.90 -10.22 -0.23
C ILE A 66 13.01 -10.13 -1.27
N LYS A 67 13.91 -9.14 -1.17
CA LYS A 67 15.04 -9.00 -2.11
C LYS A 67 16.03 -10.15 -2.02
N LYS A 68 16.32 -10.67 -0.81
CA LYS A 68 17.17 -11.86 -0.62
C LYS A 68 16.60 -13.11 -1.30
N ARG A 69 15.28 -13.18 -1.50
CA ARG A 69 14.62 -14.28 -2.24
C ARG A 69 14.68 -14.11 -3.76
N GLY A 70 15.33 -13.07 -4.27
CA GLY A 70 15.43 -12.79 -5.70
C GLY A 70 14.15 -12.23 -6.31
N VAL A 71 13.23 -11.70 -5.50
CA VAL A 71 12.00 -11.08 -6.01
C VAL A 71 12.29 -9.62 -6.39
N GLU A 72 11.92 -9.26 -7.61
CA GLU A 72 12.01 -7.90 -8.16
C GLU A 72 11.00 -6.97 -7.47
N PHE A 73 11.45 -6.30 -6.40
CA PHE A 73 10.64 -5.43 -5.56
C PHE A 73 11.39 -4.13 -5.25
N GLU A 74 10.71 -3.00 -5.38
CA GLU A 74 11.21 -1.68 -4.98
C GLU A 74 10.17 -0.90 -4.18
N ILE A 75 10.63 -0.05 -3.25
CA ILE A 75 9.78 0.87 -2.49
C ILE A 75 10.10 2.31 -2.90
N ILE A 76 9.05 3.12 -3.00
CA ILE A 76 9.14 4.56 -3.22
C ILE A 76 8.53 5.25 -2.00
N PHE A 77 9.39 5.95 -1.25
CA PHE A 77 8.97 6.77 -0.13
C PHE A 77 8.29 8.04 -0.61
N VAL A 78 7.05 8.23 -0.18
CA VAL A 78 6.23 9.41 -0.40
C VAL A 78 6.08 10.14 0.93
N SER A 79 6.92 11.15 1.14
CA SER A 79 7.01 11.82 2.44
C SER A 79 5.91 12.86 2.67
N SER A 80 5.31 12.81 3.85
CA SER A 80 4.46 13.87 4.42
C SER A 80 5.21 14.78 5.40
N ASP A 81 6.54 14.75 5.41
CA ASP A 81 7.34 15.72 6.15
C ASP A 81 7.20 17.11 5.52
N GLN A 82 7.17 18.14 6.37
CA GLN A 82 7.08 19.55 5.98
C GLN A 82 8.42 20.29 6.16
N ASN A 83 9.46 19.58 6.59
CA ASN A 83 10.79 20.12 6.78
C ASN A 83 11.81 19.22 6.07
N GLU A 84 12.64 19.81 5.21
CA GLU A 84 13.59 19.08 4.37
C GLU A 84 14.67 18.35 5.19
N THR A 85 15.14 18.96 6.27
CA THR A 85 16.09 18.31 7.19
C THR A 85 15.47 17.06 7.80
N LYS A 86 14.21 17.14 8.26
CA LYS A 86 13.48 16.00 8.83
C LYS A 86 13.18 14.91 7.81
N PHE A 87 12.82 15.29 6.59
CA PHE A 87 12.73 14.36 5.47
C PHE A 87 14.05 13.61 5.27
N THR A 88 15.15 14.36 5.17
CA THR A 88 16.48 13.81 4.88
C THR A 88 16.97 12.88 6.00
N GLU A 89 16.86 13.31 7.26
CA GLU A 89 17.23 12.50 8.43
C GLU A 89 16.47 11.17 8.47
N TYR A 90 15.16 11.21 8.19
CA TYR A 90 14.33 10.01 8.21
C TYR A 90 14.57 9.11 7.01
N TYR A 91 14.69 9.70 5.81
CA TYR A 91 14.91 8.96 4.57
C TYR A 91 16.26 8.24 4.56
N LYS A 92 17.31 8.81 5.17
CA LYS A 92 18.62 8.15 5.36
C LYS A 92 18.55 6.80 6.08
N THR A 93 17.47 6.52 6.80
CA THR A 93 17.29 5.22 7.48
C THR A 93 16.76 4.10 6.57
N MET A 94 16.32 4.45 5.35
CA MET A 94 15.51 3.61 4.46
C MET A 94 16.27 3.16 3.21
N PRO A 95 16.43 1.85 2.93
CA PRO A 95 17.28 1.36 1.85
C PRO A 95 16.66 1.43 0.44
N TRP A 96 15.66 2.28 0.22
CA TRP A 96 14.84 2.30 -0.99
C TRP A 96 14.76 3.71 -1.60
N LEU A 97 14.02 3.88 -2.69
CA LEU A 97 13.90 5.14 -3.44
C LEU A 97 12.92 6.12 -2.76
N ALA A 98 12.96 7.39 -3.14
CA ALA A 98 11.97 8.38 -2.71
C ALA A 98 11.58 9.33 -3.84
N LEU A 99 10.46 10.02 -3.64
CA LEU A 99 10.22 11.29 -4.31
C LEU A 99 11.04 12.40 -3.62
N PRO A 100 11.53 13.40 -4.37
CA PRO A 100 12.13 14.60 -3.79
C PRO A 100 11.25 15.26 -2.73
N PHE A 101 11.88 15.98 -1.79
CA PHE A 101 11.16 16.62 -0.69
C PHE A 101 10.07 17.56 -1.19
N ASP A 102 10.37 18.47 -2.12
CA ASP A 102 9.43 19.48 -2.62
C ASP A 102 8.68 19.04 -3.89
N ASP A 103 8.28 17.76 -3.94
CA ASP A 103 7.69 17.19 -5.15
C ASP A 103 6.15 17.29 -5.19
N ILE A 104 5.63 17.92 -6.24
CA ILE A 104 4.19 18.10 -6.46
C ILE A 104 3.42 16.78 -6.61
N ARG A 105 4.10 15.71 -7.04
CA ARG A 105 3.48 14.39 -7.28
C ARG A 105 2.95 13.78 -5.99
N LYS A 106 3.52 14.14 -4.83
CA LYS A 106 3.10 13.59 -3.52
C LYS A 106 1.61 13.84 -3.25
N GLN A 107 1.11 15.04 -3.54
CA GLN A 107 -0.31 15.37 -3.38
C GLN A 107 -1.20 14.61 -4.37
N LYS A 108 -0.76 14.51 -5.64
CA LYS A 108 -1.46 13.75 -6.68
C LYS A 108 -1.59 12.27 -6.29
N LEU A 109 -0.51 11.66 -5.79
CA LEU A 109 -0.52 10.25 -5.36
C LEU A 109 -1.42 10.02 -4.15
N ASN A 110 -1.39 10.92 -3.17
CA ASN A 110 -2.31 10.86 -2.02
C ASN A 110 -3.78 10.85 -2.47
N GLY A 111 -4.14 11.74 -3.39
CA GLY A 111 -5.49 11.81 -3.94
C GLY A 111 -5.85 10.59 -4.81
N LEU A 112 -4.97 10.19 -5.72
CA LEU A 112 -5.19 9.08 -6.65
C LEU A 112 -5.46 7.76 -5.92
N PHE A 113 -4.75 7.53 -4.82
CA PHE A 113 -4.85 6.29 -4.05
C PHE A 113 -5.71 6.40 -2.78
N GLY A 114 -6.37 7.54 -2.55
CA GLY A 114 -7.25 7.74 -1.40
C GLY A 114 -6.55 7.57 -0.04
N VAL A 115 -5.30 8.03 0.08
CA VAL A 115 -4.51 7.88 1.31
C VAL A 115 -5.05 8.83 2.39
N ALA A 116 -5.85 8.28 3.31
CA ALA A 116 -6.46 9.03 4.41
C ALA A 116 -5.56 9.15 5.66
N GLY A 117 -4.48 8.38 5.74
CA GLY A 117 -3.59 8.38 6.91
C GLY A 117 -2.28 7.65 6.66
N ILE A 118 -1.34 7.82 7.60
CA ILE A 118 0.00 7.22 7.56
C ILE A 118 0.29 6.41 8.84
N PRO A 119 1.15 5.38 8.80
CA PRO A 119 1.78 4.84 7.59
C PRO A 119 0.80 4.04 6.72
N THR A 120 0.91 4.21 5.40
CA THR A 120 0.18 3.45 4.37
C THR A 120 1.18 2.90 3.36
N LEU A 121 1.00 1.64 2.98
CA LEU A 121 1.81 0.98 1.95
C LEU A 121 0.88 0.40 0.89
N ILE A 122 1.03 0.86 -0.33
CA ILE A 122 0.27 0.42 -1.50
C ILE A 122 1.20 -0.36 -2.41
N LEU A 123 0.82 -1.57 -2.79
CA LEU A 123 1.56 -2.37 -3.76
C LEU A 123 0.94 -2.24 -5.13
N LEU A 124 1.77 -1.91 -6.10
CA LEU A 124 1.47 -1.89 -7.52
C LEU A 124 2.19 -3.05 -8.19
N ASP A 125 1.51 -3.69 -9.14
CA ASP A 125 2.13 -4.70 -10.00
C ASP A 125 2.99 -4.03 -11.08
N VAL A 126 3.69 -4.84 -11.88
CA VAL A 126 4.60 -4.39 -12.94
C VAL A 126 3.91 -3.53 -13.99
N ASP A 127 2.61 -3.73 -14.21
CA ASP A 127 1.77 -2.96 -15.13
C ASP A 127 1.13 -1.71 -14.49
N GLY A 128 1.45 -1.42 -13.22
CA GLY A 128 0.90 -0.31 -12.46
C GLY A 128 -0.48 -0.56 -11.84
N THR A 129 -1.05 -1.76 -11.99
CA THR A 129 -2.31 -2.12 -11.31
C THR A 129 -2.13 -2.23 -9.81
N VAL A 130 -3.16 -1.86 -9.04
CA VAL A 130 -3.10 -1.96 -7.58
C VAL A 130 -3.29 -3.42 -7.16
N ILE A 131 -2.26 -4.02 -6.56
CA ILE A 131 -2.34 -5.34 -5.93
C ILE A 131 -3.06 -5.23 -4.59
N THR A 132 -2.66 -4.27 -3.76
CA THR A 132 -3.27 -4.05 -2.45
C THR A 132 -3.01 -2.64 -1.93
N SER A 133 -4.02 -2.02 -1.33
CA SER A 133 -3.90 -0.77 -0.56
C SER A 133 -3.60 -1.00 0.93
N SER A 134 -3.54 -2.27 1.36
CA SER A 134 -3.39 -2.68 2.75
C SER A 134 -2.03 -3.31 3.06
N GLY A 135 -0.99 -2.95 2.31
CA GLY A 135 0.34 -3.53 2.43
C GLY A 135 0.92 -3.46 3.85
N ARG A 136 0.60 -2.41 4.62
CA ARG A 136 1.01 -2.31 6.03
C ARG A 136 0.49 -3.49 6.87
N ALA A 137 -0.77 -3.86 6.70
CA ALA A 137 -1.38 -4.96 7.44
C ALA A 137 -0.72 -6.28 7.04
N PHE A 138 -0.54 -6.50 5.73
CA PHE A 138 0.10 -7.70 5.21
C PHE A 138 1.55 -7.87 5.66
N VAL A 139 2.37 -6.81 5.64
CA VAL A 139 3.75 -6.86 6.19
C VAL A 139 3.75 -7.24 7.67
N THR A 140 2.72 -6.85 8.42
CA THR A 140 2.62 -7.18 9.85
C THR A 140 2.18 -8.63 10.08
N SER A 141 1.25 -9.15 9.27
CA SER A 141 0.71 -10.50 9.41
C SER A 141 1.55 -11.59 8.72
N ASP A 142 2.29 -11.23 7.68
CA ASP A 142 3.15 -12.11 6.88
C ASP A 142 4.58 -11.52 6.79
N PRO A 143 5.33 -11.48 7.92
CA PRO A 143 6.65 -10.85 7.96
C PRO A 143 7.70 -11.56 7.10
N GLY A 144 7.51 -12.86 6.80
CA GLY A 144 8.36 -13.61 5.87
C GLY A 144 7.98 -13.42 4.39
N GLY A 145 6.82 -12.83 4.13
CA GLY A 145 6.28 -12.61 2.79
C GLY A 145 5.98 -13.90 2.05
N ALA A 146 5.56 -14.97 2.74
CA ALA A 146 5.28 -16.26 2.11
C ALA A 146 4.27 -16.11 0.96
N ASP A 147 3.27 -15.26 1.16
CA ASP A 147 2.21 -14.97 0.19
C ASP A 147 2.50 -13.74 -0.68
N PHE A 148 3.65 -13.07 -0.51
CA PHE A 148 4.00 -11.87 -1.27
C PHE A 148 4.00 -12.14 -2.79
N PRO A 149 3.40 -11.27 -3.64
CA PRO A 149 2.93 -9.91 -3.35
C PRO A 149 1.44 -9.80 -2.95
N TRP A 150 0.82 -10.88 -2.47
CA TRP A 150 -0.56 -10.91 -1.96
C TRP A 150 -1.65 -10.66 -3.01
N ARG A 151 -1.43 -11.09 -4.26
CA ARG A 151 -2.44 -11.01 -5.33
C ARG A 151 -3.73 -11.71 -4.91
N GLY A 152 -4.86 -11.03 -5.06
CA GLY A 152 -6.20 -11.56 -4.77
C GLY A 152 -6.52 -11.79 -3.29
N LYS A 153 -5.71 -11.29 -2.36
CA LYS A 153 -5.96 -11.43 -0.91
C LYS A 153 -6.71 -10.21 -0.36
N ALA A 154 -7.86 -10.43 0.24
CA ALA A 154 -8.55 -9.42 1.05
C ALA A 154 -7.98 -9.40 2.48
N VAL A 155 -7.96 -8.23 3.12
CA VAL A 155 -7.61 -8.15 4.56
C VAL A 155 -8.72 -8.83 5.35
N ALA A 156 -8.36 -9.73 6.27
CA ALA A 156 -9.30 -10.51 7.08
C ALA A 156 -10.34 -9.65 7.84
N SER A 157 -10.05 -8.38 8.12
CA SER A 157 -10.99 -7.45 8.75
C SER A 157 -12.18 -7.05 7.86
N GLN A 158 -12.05 -7.08 6.53
CA GLN A 158 -13.16 -6.79 5.62
C GLN A 158 -14.10 -7.99 5.46
N LEU A 159 -13.58 -9.21 5.62
CA LEU A 159 -14.38 -10.43 5.55
C LEU A 159 -15.37 -10.51 6.71
N ASN A 160 -15.00 -10.08 7.93
CA ASN A 160 -15.92 -10.06 9.07
C ASN A 160 -17.08 -9.07 8.89
N LEU A 161 -16.87 -7.92 8.25
CA LEU A 161 -17.96 -6.95 8.07
C LEU A 161 -18.98 -7.44 7.05
N TRP A 162 -18.55 -8.01 5.94
CA TRP A 162 -19.47 -8.62 4.97
C TRP A 162 -20.13 -9.87 5.52
N PHE A 163 -19.43 -10.72 6.28
CA PHE A 163 -20.05 -11.88 6.93
C PHE A 163 -21.11 -11.44 7.95
N VAL A 164 -20.83 -10.43 8.78
CA VAL A 164 -21.81 -9.89 9.75
C VAL A 164 -22.99 -9.23 9.04
N VAL A 165 -22.76 -8.48 7.96
CA VAL A 165 -23.83 -7.85 7.17
C VAL A 165 -24.66 -8.89 6.40
N PHE A 166 -24.04 -9.92 5.81
CA PHE A 166 -24.75 -11.04 5.17
C PHE A 166 -25.55 -11.84 6.20
N VAL A 167 -24.96 -12.18 7.35
CA VAL A 167 -25.65 -12.91 8.41
C VAL A 167 -26.80 -12.08 8.98
N ALA A 168 -26.61 -10.77 9.20
CA ALA A 168 -27.70 -9.88 9.65
C ALA A 168 -28.82 -9.73 8.61
N ALA A 169 -28.49 -9.69 7.31
CA ALA A 169 -29.47 -9.64 6.21
C ALA A 169 -30.19 -10.99 5.97
N CYS A 170 -29.52 -12.12 6.21
CA CYS A 170 -30.15 -13.45 6.13
C CYS A 170 -31.08 -13.72 7.33
N ILE A 171 -30.76 -13.18 8.52
CA ILE A 171 -31.63 -13.32 9.69
C ILE A 171 -32.89 -12.43 9.59
N SER A 172 -32.82 -11.30 8.88
CA SER A 172 -33.98 -10.41 8.70
C SER A 172 -34.95 -10.83 7.58
N SER A 173 -34.54 -11.73 6.67
CA SER A 173 -35.38 -12.16 5.53
C SER A 173 -36.15 -13.47 5.75
N SER A 174 -35.88 -14.22 6.83
CA SER A 174 -36.56 -15.50 7.11
C SER A 174 -37.39 -15.55 8.39
N PHE A 175 -37.57 -14.43 9.11
CA PHE A 175 -38.39 -14.42 10.35
C PHE A 175 -39.56 -13.44 10.37
N PHE A 176 -39.78 -12.63 9.33
CA PHE A 176 -40.90 -11.68 9.28
C PHE A 176 -42.16 -12.17 8.57
N LEU A 177 -42.18 -13.38 8.00
CA LEU A 177 -43.37 -13.93 7.35
C LEU A 177 -44.12 -15.00 8.16
N SER A 178 -43.62 -15.42 9.33
CA SER A 178 -44.34 -16.39 10.18
C SER A 178 -45.20 -15.74 11.27
N ILE A 179 -44.83 -14.56 11.76
CA ILE A 179 -45.57 -13.90 12.86
C ILE A 179 -46.80 -13.12 12.33
N TYR A 180 -46.75 -12.56 11.12
CA TYR A 180 -47.89 -11.81 10.55
C TYR A 180 -49.07 -12.72 10.19
N TRP A 181 -48.83 -13.99 9.82
CA TRP A 181 -49.90 -14.95 9.54
C TRP A 181 -50.54 -15.49 10.82
N ILE A 182 -49.78 -15.64 11.91
CA ILE A 182 -50.31 -16.03 13.23
C ILE A 182 -51.17 -14.90 13.81
N TYR A 183 -50.81 -13.63 13.62
CA TYR A 183 -51.58 -12.49 14.13
C TYR A 183 -52.90 -12.26 13.38
N VAL A 184 -52.97 -12.61 12.08
CA VAL A 184 -54.19 -12.44 11.26
C VAL A 184 -55.20 -13.58 11.45
N THR A 185 -54.77 -14.76 11.92
CA THR A 185 -55.66 -15.93 12.05
C THR A 185 -56.42 -15.98 13.39
N PHE A 186 -56.09 -15.13 14.37
CA PHE A 186 -56.74 -15.12 15.69
C PHE A 186 -57.76 -13.99 15.92
N LYS A 187 -58.14 -13.26 14.86
CA LYS A 187 -59.16 -12.20 14.93
C LYS A 187 -60.30 -12.41 13.92
N LYS A 188 -60.94 -13.59 13.98
CA LYS A 188 -62.33 -13.81 13.57
C LYS A 188 -62.91 -15.00 14.32
#